data_AF-A0A5B7JRN5-F1
#
_entry.id   AF-A0A5B7JRN5-F1
#
_cell.length_a   1.000
_cell.length_b   1.000
_cell.length_c   1.000
_cell.angle_alpha   90.00
_cell.angle_beta   90.00
_cell.angle_gamma   90.00
#
_symmetry.space_group_name_H-M   'P 1'
#
loop_
_entity.id
_entity.type
_entity.pdbx_description
1 polymer ?
#
loop_
_entity_poly.entity_id
_entity_poly.type
_entity_poly.pdbx_seq_one_letter_code
_entity_poly.pdbx_strand_id
1 'polypeptide(L)'
;MFVNVEEDGNVQHFRPRLSRGQHQHLIIIPPGGLKEVLFPLAVTRQSGTMEVTIEAVTQVMQDSETWEVEVKPEGVPVRKHTSLVLDLRNRAVLYEFLDVPIDESPIIPFSIIRRFLYGSPAARISITGVFCFP
;
A
#
# COMPACT_ATOMS: atom_id res chain seq x y z
N MET A 1 7.14 -0.18 9.65
CA MET A 1 8.25 0.27 10.53
C MET A 1 7.68 0.49 11.92
N PHE A 2 8.48 0.31 12.97
CA PHE A 2 8.04 0.57 14.34
C PHE A 2 8.20 2.06 14.66
N VAL A 3 7.23 2.63 15.38
CA VAL A 3 7.28 4.02 15.82
C VAL A 3 7.90 4.07 17.21
N ASN A 4 9.02 4.77 17.34
CA ASN A 4 9.63 5.02 18.63
C ASN A 4 8.75 5.99 19.42
N VAL A 5 8.35 5.55 20.60
CA VAL A 5 7.72 6.39 21.60
C VAL A 5 8.83 6.89 22.52
N GLU A 6 9.00 8.22 22.61
CA GLU A 6 10.03 8.83 23.45
C GLU A 6 9.60 8.81 24.93
N GLU A 7 10.47 9.30 25.82
CA GLU A 7 10.14 9.47 27.24
C GLU A 7 8.82 10.28 27.39
N ASP A 8 7.99 9.89 28.36
CA ASP A 8 6.63 10.40 28.61
C ASP A 8 5.53 10.05 27.58
N GLY A 9 5.78 9.12 26.65
CA GLY A 9 4.74 8.69 25.72
C GLY A 9 4.56 9.63 24.52
N ASN A 10 5.48 10.57 24.32
CA ASN A 10 5.37 11.60 23.30
C ASN A 10 5.80 11.07 21.92
N VAL A 11 5.00 11.39 20.89
CA VAL A 11 5.28 11.04 19.48
C VAL A 11 5.03 12.27 18.62
N GLN A 12 5.99 12.64 17.78
CA GLN A 12 5.83 13.76 16.86
C GLN A 12 4.81 13.44 15.76
N HIS A 13 3.83 14.33 15.57
CA HIS A 13 2.91 14.25 14.44
C HIS A 13 3.66 14.52 13.13
N PHE A 14 3.40 13.70 12.09
CA PHE A 14 3.97 13.77 10.73
C PHE A 14 5.45 13.46 10.56
N ARG A 15 6.27 13.50 11.61
CA ARG A 15 7.67 13.08 11.58
C ARG A 15 8.03 12.21 12.79
N PRO A 16 7.33 11.08 12.99
CA PRO A 16 7.69 10.14 14.05
C PRO A 16 9.10 9.60 13.80
N ARG A 17 9.83 9.34 14.88
CA ARG A 17 11.09 8.60 14.80
C ARG A 17 10.75 7.13 14.51
N LEU A 18 11.28 6.62 13.41
CA LEU A 18 11.03 5.26 12.96
C LEU A 18 12.26 4.39 13.16
N SER A 19 12.03 3.17 13.63
CA SER A 19 13.03 2.11 13.71
C SER A 19 12.67 0.94 12.79
N ARG A 20 13.71 0.25 12.35
CA ARG A 20 13.64 -0.94 11.51
C ARG A 20 14.23 -2.12 12.27
N GLY A 21 13.74 -3.32 11.96
CA GLY A 21 14.19 -4.57 12.58
C GLY A 21 13.18 -5.12 13.58
N GLN A 22 13.64 -6.08 14.37
CA GLN A 22 12.85 -6.71 15.42
C GLN A 22 12.88 -5.86 16.69
N HIS A 23 11.71 -5.67 17.29
CA HIS A 23 11.55 -4.94 18.54
C HIS A 23 11.08 -5.90 19.62
N GLN A 24 11.85 -6.00 20.70
CA GLN A 24 11.51 -6.83 21.84
C GLN A 24 10.94 -5.97 22.97
N HIS A 25 9.84 -6.43 23.55
CA HIS A 25 9.22 -5.80 24.71
C HIS A 25 8.86 -6.87 25.75
N LEU A 26 9.25 -6.66 27.00
CA LEU A 26 8.96 -7.57 28.11
C LEU A 26 7.76 -7.05 28.88
N ILE A 27 6.74 -7.89 29.04
CA ILE A 27 5.59 -7.63 29.89
C ILE A 27 5.44 -8.73 30.92
N ILE A 28 5.00 -8.34 32.11
CA ILE A 28 4.65 -9.27 33.19
C ILE A 28 3.13 -9.36 33.21
N ILE A 29 2.61 -10.58 33.10
CA ILE A 29 1.18 -10.88 33.18
C ILE A 29 0.97 -11.77 34.41
N PRO A 30 0.14 -11.36 35.38
CA PRO A 30 -0.13 -12.18 36.56
C PRO A 30 -0.93 -13.44 36.19
N PRO A 31 -0.94 -14.49 37.04
CA PRO A 31 -1.72 -15.69 36.79
C PRO A 31 -3.21 -15.38 36.60
N GLY A 32 -3.80 -15.90 35.51
CA GLY A 32 -5.20 -15.62 35.15
C GLY A 32 -5.45 -14.19 34.65
N GLY A 33 -4.41 -13.37 34.49
CA GLY A 33 -4.49 -12.02 33.97
C GLY A 33 -4.48 -11.98 32.44
N LEU A 34 -5.00 -10.87 31.91
CA LEU A 34 -4.94 -10.52 30.49
C LEU A 34 -4.35 -9.12 30.36
N LYS A 35 -3.53 -8.91 29.32
CA LYS A 35 -2.94 -7.60 29.04
C LYS A 35 -2.98 -7.31 27.55
N GLU A 36 -3.56 -6.18 27.19
CA GLU A 36 -3.55 -5.66 25.82
C GLU A 36 -2.24 -4.93 25.54
N VAL A 37 -1.63 -5.20 24.38
CA VAL A 37 -0.40 -4.54 23.92
C VAL A 37 -0.68 -3.85 22.61
N LEU A 38 -0.46 -2.54 22.59
CA LEU A 38 -0.61 -1.73 21.39
C LEU A 38 0.74 -1.61 20.70
N PHE A 39 0.81 -2.05 19.44
CA PHE A 39 2.01 -1.94 18.62
C PHE A 39 1.89 -0.72 17.69
N PRO A 40 2.65 0.35 17.93
CA PRO A 40 2.59 1.53 17.08
C PRO A 40 3.41 1.27 15.81
N LEU A 41 2.71 0.93 14.74
CA LEU A 41 3.30 0.64 13.43
C LEU A 41 3.02 1.79 12.46
N ALA A 42 4.07 2.29 11.83
CA ALA A 42 3.98 3.23 10.72
C ALA A 42 4.28 2.53 9.40
N VAL A 43 3.35 2.67 8.45
CA VAL A 43 3.52 2.18 7.09
C VAL A 43 4.29 3.22 6.29
N THR A 44 5.46 2.83 5.77
CA THR A 44 6.30 3.70 4.93
C THR A 44 6.25 3.34 3.45
N ARG A 45 5.61 2.22 3.09
CA ARG A 45 5.35 1.90 1.68
C ARG A 45 4.19 2.76 1.17
N GLN A 46 4.27 3.16 -0.09
CA GLN A 46 3.22 3.94 -0.75
C GLN A 46 2.05 3.06 -1.22
N SER A 47 2.29 1.78 -1.55
CA SER A 47 1.24 0.82 -1.91
C SER A 47 1.75 -0.62 -1.76
N GLY A 48 0.82 -1.58 -1.68
CA GLY A 48 1.07 -3.02 -1.70
C GLY A 48 0.77 -3.73 -0.38
N THR A 49 1.09 -5.02 -0.29
CA THR A 49 0.87 -5.83 0.92
C THR A 49 2.12 -5.82 1.81
N MET A 50 1.90 -5.78 3.12
CA MET A 50 2.95 -5.91 4.14
C MET A 50 2.53 -6.96 5.16
N GLU A 51 3.42 -7.90 5.47
CA GLU A 51 3.21 -8.86 6.54
C GLU A 51 3.78 -8.31 7.85
N VAL A 52 3.02 -8.50 8.93
CA VAL A 52 3.43 -8.19 10.30
C VAL A 52 3.35 -9.47 11.10
N THR A 53 4.50 -9.94 11.57
CA THR A 53 4.60 -11.12 12.44
C THR A 53 4.81 -10.68 13.88
N ILE A 54 4.01 -11.20 14.80
CA ILE A 54 4.15 -11.02 16.24
C ILE A 54 4.49 -12.37 16.85
N GLU A 55 5.57 -12.40 17.62
CA GLU A 55 6.03 -13.58 18.34
C GLU A 55 5.95 -13.30 19.84
N ALA A 56 5.24 -14.16 20.56
CA ALA A 56 5.13 -14.14 22.00
C ALA A 56 5.87 -15.34 22.58
N VAL A 57 6.86 -15.09 23.43
CA VAL A 57 7.67 -16.14 24.06
C VAL A 57 7.54 -16.02 25.57
N THR A 58 7.18 -17.11 26.21
CA THR A 58 7.16 -17.29 27.66
C THR A 58 8.21 -18.33 28.07
N GLN A 59 8.40 -18.56 29.37
CA GLN A 59 9.33 -19.60 29.85
C GLN A 59 8.92 -21.02 29.45
N VAL A 60 7.64 -21.23 29.10
CA VAL A 60 7.06 -22.57 28.91
C VAL A 60 6.55 -22.78 27.47
N MET A 61 6.15 -21.70 26.79
CA MET A 61 5.50 -21.76 25.48
C MET A 61 5.93 -20.58 24.61
N GLN A 62 5.97 -20.82 23.30
CA GLN A 62 6.07 -19.80 22.26
C GLN A 62 4.84 -19.87 21.37
N ASP A 63 4.36 -18.72 20.95
CA ASP A 63 3.27 -18.57 19.98
C ASP A 63 3.63 -17.49 18.95
N SER A 64 3.15 -17.63 17.72
CA SER A 64 3.40 -16.66 16.65
C SER A 64 2.21 -16.51 15.72
N GLU A 65 1.92 -15.27 15.35
CA GLU A 65 0.83 -14.93 14.44
C GLU A 65 1.33 -13.93 13.39
N THR A 66 0.92 -14.13 12.14
CA THR A 66 1.27 -13.25 11.02
C THR A 66 -0.01 -12.67 10.42
N TRP A 67 -0.05 -11.36 10.28
CA TRP A 67 -1.13 -10.63 9.63
C TRP A 67 -0.67 -9.96 8.35
N GLU A 68 -1.47 -10.10 7.30
CA GLU A 68 -1.32 -9.36 6.05
C GLU A 68 -2.07 -8.02 6.13
N VAL A 69 -1.33 -6.93 5.93
CA VAL A 69 -1.86 -5.57 5.89
C VAL A 69 -1.79 -5.05 4.46
N GLU A 70 -2.94 -4.83 3.84
CA GLU A 70 -3.04 -4.19 2.52
C GLU A 70 -2.89 -2.66 2.67
N VAL A 71 -1.81 -2.12 2.11
CA VAL A 71 -1.54 -0.69 2.07
C VAL A 71 -2.10 -0.11 0.78
N LYS A 72 -3.12 0.73 0.93
CA LYS A 72 -3.70 1.46 -0.19
C LYS A 72 -2.93 2.78 -0.42
N PRO A 73 -2.73 3.16 -1.69
CA PRO A 73 -2.12 4.44 -2.01
C PRO A 73 -2.99 5.59 -1.49
N GLU A 74 -2.32 6.67 -1.10
CA GLU A 74 -2.97 7.88 -0.61
C GLU A 74 -3.76 8.61 -1.73
N GLY A 75 -4.61 9.56 -1.35
CA GLY A 75 -5.36 10.39 -2.29
C GLY A 75 -6.61 9.72 -2.86
N VAL A 76 -7.02 10.17 -4.05
CA VAL A 76 -8.28 9.76 -4.70
C VAL A 76 -7.98 9.00 -5.99
N PRO A 77 -8.56 7.80 -6.19
CA PRO A 77 -8.34 7.02 -7.42
C PRO A 77 -9.02 7.70 -8.61
N VAL A 78 -8.22 8.07 -9.62
CA VAL A 78 -8.72 8.58 -10.90
C VAL A 78 -8.82 7.41 -11.88
N ARG A 79 -10.05 6.99 -12.20
CA ARG A 79 -10.30 5.90 -13.16
C ARG A 79 -10.57 6.50 -14.54
N LYS A 80 -9.73 6.16 -15.51
CA LYS A 80 -9.96 6.45 -16.94
C LYS A 80 -10.40 5.16 -17.64
N HIS A 81 -11.45 5.25 -18.45
CA HIS A 81 -11.93 4.15 -19.28
C HIS A 81 -11.91 4.59 -20.74
N THR A 82 -11.24 3.81 -21.59
CA THR A 82 -11.18 4.04 -23.03
C THR A 82 -11.55 2.74 -23.74
N SER A 83 -12.60 2.78 -24.54
CA SER A 83 -13.04 1.67 -25.39
C SER A 83 -12.61 1.94 -26.83
N LEU A 84 -11.93 0.98 -27.45
CA LEU A 84 -11.47 1.07 -28.84
C LEU A 84 -12.14 -0.05 -29.64
N VAL A 85 -12.64 0.26 -30.84
CA VAL A 85 -13.19 -0.74 -31.75
C VAL A 85 -12.08 -1.25 -32.64
N LEU A 86 -11.75 -2.54 -32.50
CA LEU A 86 -10.73 -3.18 -33.32
C LEU A 86 -11.35 -3.73 -34.61
N ASP A 87 -11.30 -2.95 -35.69
CA ASP A 87 -11.67 -3.39 -37.04
C ASP A 87 -10.43 -3.82 -37.84
N LEU A 88 -10.29 -5.13 -38.05
CA LEU A 88 -9.17 -5.73 -38.77
C LEU A 88 -9.41 -5.86 -40.29
N ARG A 89 -10.59 -5.50 -40.81
CA ARG A 89 -10.92 -5.68 -42.25
C ARG A 89 -10.48 -4.52 -43.14
N ASN A 90 -10.50 -3.27 -42.67
CA ASN A 90 -10.40 -2.12 -43.58
C ASN A 90 -9.25 -1.12 -43.32
N ARG A 91 -8.41 -1.33 -42.31
CA ARG A 91 -7.15 -0.57 -42.12
C ARG A 91 -6.31 -1.26 -41.05
N ALA A 92 -5.20 -1.86 -41.45
CA ALA A 92 -4.29 -2.57 -40.55
C ALA A 92 -3.49 -1.65 -39.60
N VAL A 93 -3.73 -0.34 -39.62
CA VAL A 93 -2.99 0.63 -38.79
C VAL A 93 -3.92 1.77 -38.37
N LEU A 94 -4.49 1.66 -37.17
CA LEU A 94 -5.13 2.77 -36.46
C LEU A 94 -4.24 3.11 -35.25
N TYR A 95 -3.58 4.26 -35.28
CA TYR A 95 -2.80 4.77 -34.13
C TYR A 95 -3.73 5.57 -33.22
N GLU A 96 -4.49 4.88 -32.38
CA GLU A 96 -5.18 5.52 -31.25
C GLU A 96 -4.26 5.46 -30.03
N PHE A 97 -3.92 6.63 -29.50
CA PHE A 97 -3.08 6.75 -28.32
C PHE A 97 -3.94 6.55 -27.08
N LEU A 98 -3.64 5.50 -26.32
CA LEU A 98 -4.20 5.33 -24.99
C LEU A 98 -3.62 6.44 -24.10
N ASP A 99 -4.49 7.25 -23.49
CA ASP A 99 -4.10 8.33 -22.56
C ASP A 99 -3.65 7.76 -21.20
N VAL A 100 -2.55 7.01 -21.23
CA VAL A 100 -1.88 6.45 -20.07
C VAL A 100 -0.73 7.37 -19.69
N PRO A 101 -0.62 7.77 -18.41
CA PRO A 101 0.59 8.43 -17.93
C PRO A 101 1.74 7.42 -17.98
N ILE A 102 2.59 7.53 -19.01
CA ILE A 102 3.82 6.74 -19.18
C ILE A 102 5.06 7.46 -18.64
N ASP A 103 4.88 8.59 -17.97
CA ASP A 103 6.00 9.38 -17.45
C ASP A 103 6.82 8.56 -16.46
N GLU A 104 8.15 8.61 -16.59
CA GLU A 104 9.06 7.94 -15.66
C GLU A 104 8.99 8.52 -14.23
N SER A 105 8.56 9.78 -14.11
CA SER A 105 8.45 10.48 -12.84
C SER A 105 7.11 11.20 -12.70
N PRO A 106 6.42 11.05 -11.55
CA PRO A 106 5.23 11.84 -11.23
C PRO A 106 5.54 13.30 -10.85
N ILE A 107 6.82 13.66 -10.71
CA ILE A 107 7.26 14.98 -10.23
C ILE A 107 7.12 16.01 -11.35
N ILE A 108 6.35 17.06 -11.10
CA ILE A 108 6.25 18.22 -11.99
C ILE A 108 7.21 19.31 -11.46
N PRO A 109 8.20 19.76 -12.25
CA PRO A 109 9.09 20.86 -11.85
C PRO A 109 8.28 22.10 -11.43
N PHE A 110 8.68 22.73 -10.33
CA PHE A 110 8.05 23.95 -9.79
C PHE A 110 6.57 23.82 -9.39
N SER A 111 6.04 22.61 -9.27
CA SER A 111 4.68 22.35 -8.79
C SER A 111 4.71 21.54 -7.49
N ILE A 112 3.76 21.85 -6.60
CA ILE A 112 3.51 21.08 -5.37
C ILE A 112 2.71 19.81 -5.70
N ILE A 113 1.93 19.84 -6.78
CA ILE A 113 1.06 18.76 -7.21
C ILE A 113 1.88 17.74 -8.02
N ARG A 114 1.58 16.46 -7.83
CA ARG A 114 2.16 15.33 -8.58
C ARG A 114 1.16 14.79 -9.60
N ARG A 115 1.65 14.22 -10.71
CA ARG A 115 0.79 13.62 -11.76
C ARG A 115 0.09 12.34 -11.27
N PHE A 116 0.81 11.52 -10.52
CA PHE A 116 0.34 10.28 -9.89
C PHE A 116 1.18 9.97 -8.65
N LEU A 117 0.81 8.95 -7.87
CA LEU A 117 1.63 8.47 -6.76
C LEU A 117 2.49 7.28 -7.23
N TYR A 118 3.68 7.10 -6.66
CA TYR A 118 4.51 5.97 -7.08
C TYR A 118 3.82 4.66 -6.72
N GLY A 119 3.82 3.71 -7.66
CA GLY A 119 3.17 2.41 -7.49
C GLY A 119 1.64 2.45 -7.45
N SER A 120 1.00 3.59 -7.78
CA SER A 120 -0.46 3.68 -7.93
C SER A 120 -1.00 3.40 -9.35
N PRO A 121 -0.26 3.63 -10.46
CA PRO A 121 -0.78 3.35 -11.79
C PRO A 121 -1.09 1.86 -11.97
N ALA A 122 -2.35 1.54 -12.26
CA ALA A 122 -2.81 0.19 -12.59
C ALA A 122 -3.78 0.27 -13.76
N ALA A 123 -3.65 -0.65 -14.72
CA ALA A 123 -4.51 -0.73 -15.89
C ALA A 123 -5.10 -2.13 -16.01
N ARG A 124 -6.36 -2.20 -16.47
CA ARG A 124 -7.02 -3.45 -16.84
C ARG A 124 -7.50 -3.33 -18.28
N ILE A 125 -7.01 -4.22 -19.13
CA ILE A 125 -7.43 -4.30 -20.53
C ILE A 125 -8.38 -5.49 -20.66
N SER A 126 -9.54 -5.27 -21.28
CA SER A 126 -10.50 -6.30 -21.63
C SER A 126 -10.77 -6.25 -23.12
N ILE A 127 -10.56 -7.38 -23.80
CA ILE A 127 -10.85 -7.55 -25.23
C ILE A 127 -12.03 -8.51 -25.34
N THR A 128 -13.05 -8.14 -26.10
CA THR A 128 -14.23 -8.97 -26.33
C THR A 128 -14.49 -9.06 -27.83
N GLY A 129 -14.65 -10.28 -28.33
CA GLY A 129 -14.74 -10.57 -29.77
C GLY A 129 -16.15 -10.47 -30.36
N VAL A 130 -17.14 -10.06 -29.58
CA VAL A 130 -18.55 -10.02 -30.00
C VAL A 130 -19.15 -8.69 -29.61
N PHE A 131 -19.56 -7.91 -30.61
CA PHE A 131 -20.42 -6.76 -30.39
C PHE A 131 -21.86 -7.28 -30.33
N CYS A 132 -22.42 -7.42 -29.13
CA CYS A 132 -23.81 -7.84 -28.95
C CYS A 132 -24.58 -6.66 -28.35
N PHE A 133 -25.40 -6.00 -29.17
CA PHE A 133 -26.43 -5.07 -28.73
C PHE A 133 -27.79 -5.77 -28.90
N PRO A 134 -28.75 -5.64 -27.95
CA PRO A 134 -30.14 -6.02 -28.19
C PRO A 134 -30.79 -5.15 -29.26
#